data_AF-M0ZZU8-F1
#
_entry.id   AF-M0ZZU8-F1
#
_cell.length_a   1.000
_cell.length_b   1.000
_cell.length_c   1.000
_cell.angle_alpha   90.00
_cell.angle_beta   90.00
_cell.angle_gamma   90.00
#
_symmetry.space_group_name_H-M   'P 1'
#
loop_
_entity.id
_entity.type
_entity.pdbx_description
1 polymer ?
#
loop_
_entity_poly.entity_id
_entity_poly.type
_entity_poly.pdbx_seq_one_letter_code
_entity_poly.pdbx_strand_id
1 'polypeptide(L)'
;MSISYSPCFQPLKVFPRSNRIRSSGAFTLNRRNVVACMKKSHEDTSLEAKVDFLLDHVKWDDKGLAVAIAQNVDTGAVLMQGFANREALSTTISSRKATFYSRSRSSLWTKGETSNNFINVFDVFLDCDRDSIIYLGKPDGPTCHTGSETCYYTPVDELLKNPEVSRILSGVLIFFSSSLYYLSKRSF
;
A
#
# COMPACT_ATOMS: atom_id res chain seq x y z
N MET A 1 -22.83 26.32 -16.65
CA MET A 1 -22.99 25.43 -17.82
C MET A 1 -22.63 24.03 -17.37
N SER A 2 -23.65 23.22 -17.09
CA SER A 2 -23.54 21.84 -16.61
C SER A 2 -23.24 20.92 -17.79
N ILE A 3 -22.12 20.19 -17.75
CA ILE A 3 -21.81 19.12 -18.71
C ILE A 3 -22.03 17.79 -17.98
N SER A 4 -23.12 17.14 -18.36
CA SER A 4 -23.51 15.78 -17.98
C SER A 4 -22.70 14.76 -18.79
N TYR A 5 -21.98 13.85 -18.12
CA TYR A 5 -21.41 12.67 -18.77
C TYR A 5 -22.28 11.45 -18.46
N SER A 6 -22.94 10.93 -19.50
CA SER A 6 -23.60 9.63 -19.48
C SER A 6 -22.59 8.52 -19.80
N PRO A 7 -22.53 7.40 -19.06
CA PRO A 7 -21.68 6.28 -19.41
C PRO A 7 -22.34 5.41 -20.50
N CYS A 8 -21.62 5.21 -21.60
CA CYS A 8 -21.98 4.26 -22.65
C CYS A 8 -21.63 2.84 -22.18
N PHE A 9 -22.66 2.04 -21.87
CA PHE A 9 -22.54 0.60 -21.66
C PHE A 9 -22.39 -0.10 -23.01
N GLN A 10 -21.33 -0.90 -23.20
CA GLN A 10 -21.26 -1.86 -24.30
C GLN A 10 -21.39 -3.30 -23.76
N PRO A 11 -22.18 -4.17 -24.44
CA PRO A 11 -22.44 -5.53 -23.98
C PRO A 11 -21.32 -6.52 -24.36
N LEU A 12 -21.05 -7.45 -23.44
CA LEU A 12 -20.19 -8.61 -23.64
C LEU A 12 -20.76 -9.54 -24.73
N LYS A 13 -19.98 -9.78 -25.79
CA LYS A 13 -20.30 -10.80 -26.81
C LYS A 13 -19.89 -12.19 -26.31
N VAL A 14 -20.89 -13.03 -26.03
CA VAL A 14 -20.73 -14.47 -25.80
C VAL A 14 -20.68 -15.19 -27.14
N PHE A 15 -19.60 -15.93 -27.42
CA PHE A 15 -19.50 -16.78 -28.61
C PHE A 15 -20.11 -18.17 -28.35
N PRO A 16 -20.83 -18.76 -29.33
CA PRO A 16 -21.55 -20.01 -29.13
C PRO A 16 -20.64 -21.24 -29.22
N ARG A 17 -20.92 -22.21 -28.33
CA ARG A 17 -20.48 -23.61 -28.44
C ARG A 17 -21.10 -24.24 -29.70
N SER A 18 -20.28 -24.70 -30.64
CA SER A 18 -20.71 -25.68 -31.64
C SER A 18 -20.22 -27.07 -31.25
N ASN A 19 -21.10 -28.04 -31.46
CA ASN A 19 -20.91 -29.44 -31.15
C ASN A 19 -20.77 -30.22 -32.47
N ARG A 20 -20.01 -31.32 -32.40
CA ARG A 20 -20.12 -32.56 -33.21
C ARG A 20 -19.29 -32.61 -34.51
N ILE A 21 -18.41 -33.63 -34.58
CA ILE A 21 -18.41 -34.73 -35.57
C ILE A 21 -17.55 -35.89 -35.03
N ARG A 22 -18.06 -37.12 -35.15
CA ARG A 22 -17.35 -38.40 -34.96
C ARG A 22 -16.54 -38.73 -36.22
N SER A 23 -15.33 -39.27 -36.06
CA SER A 23 -14.88 -40.41 -36.86
C SER A 23 -13.63 -41.04 -36.24
N SER A 24 -13.70 -42.37 -36.16
CA SER A 24 -12.66 -43.35 -35.85
C SER A 24 -11.41 -43.21 -36.72
N GLY A 25 -10.23 -43.35 -36.11
CA GLY A 25 -8.96 -43.51 -36.80
C GLY A 25 -7.80 -43.59 -35.81
N ALA A 26 -7.22 -44.79 -35.66
CA ALA A 26 -6.02 -45.02 -34.87
C ALA A 26 -4.82 -44.34 -35.55
N PHE A 27 -4.18 -43.39 -34.86
CA PHE A 27 -2.83 -42.93 -35.19
C PHE A 27 -2.05 -42.71 -33.90
N THR A 28 -1.10 -43.60 -33.66
CA THR A 28 -0.02 -43.44 -32.69
C THR A 28 0.85 -42.26 -33.10
N LEU A 29 0.77 -41.14 -32.39
CA LEU A 29 1.74 -40.06 -32.49
C LEU A 29 2.28 -39.67 -31.11
N ASN A 30 3.58 -39.89 -31.01
CA ASN A 30 4.52 -39.52 -29.98
C ASN A 30 4.24 -38.12 -29.39
N ARG A 31 3.79 -38.05 -28.13
CA ARG A 31 3.67 -36.80 -27.37
C ARG A 31 5.06 -36.25 -27.07
N ARG A 32 5.61 -35.46 -27.99
CA ARG A 32 6.63 -34.46 -27.62
C ARG A 32 5.92 -33.33 -26.90
N ASN A 33 6.29 -33.08 -25.65
CA ASN A 33 5.88 -31.90 -24.90
C ASN A 33 6.38 -30.66 -25.65
N VAL A 34 5.51 -30.03 -26.43
CA VAL A 34 5.77 -28.71 -26.99
C VAL A 34 5.50 -27.72 -25.86
N VAL A 35 6.55 -27.35 -25.13
CA VAL A 35 6.52 -26.15 -24.30
C VAL A 35 6.46 -24.98 -25.27
N ALA A 36 5.26 -24.48 -25.52
CA ALA A 36 5.08 -23.23 -26.23
C ALA A 36 5.65 -22.12 -25.34
N CYS A 37 6.89 -21.71 -25.61
CA CYS A 37 7.44 -20.47 -25.10
C CYS A 37 6.61 -19.34 -25.73
N MET A 38 5.63 -18.84 -24.98
CA MET A 38 4.86 -17.66 -25.37
C MET A 38 5.86 -16.51 -25.46
N LYS A 39 6.15 -16.05 -26.68
CA LYS A 39 6.99 -14.87 -26.90
C LYS A 39 6.27 -13.69 -26.25
N LYS A 40 6.87 -13.12 -25.20
CA LYS A 40 6.43 -11.84 -24.62
C LYS A 40 6.30 -10.82 -25.75
N SER A 41 5.19 -10.09 -25.77
CA SER A 41 4.97 -9.07 -26.80
C SER A 41 6.06 -7.99 -26.67
N HIS A 42 6.44 -7.37 -27.80
CA HIS A 42 7.48 -6.33 -27.80
C HIS A 42 7.12 -5.12 -26.90
N GLU A 43 5.82 -4.96 -26.61
CA GLU A 43 5.27 -3.92 -25.73
C GLU A 43 5.50 -4.24 -24.25
N ASP A 44 5.34 -5.50 -23.83
CA ASP A 44 5.60 -5.94 -22.44
C ASP A 44 7.06 -5.72 -22.03
N THR A 45 8.00 -6.05 -22.91
CA THR A 45 9.45 -5.83 -22.67
C THR A 45 9.77 -4.35 -22.50
N SER A 46 9.06 -3.47 -23.21
CA SER A 46 9.27 -2.03 -23.13
C SER A 46 8.75 -1.43 -21.84
N LEU A 47 7.66 -1.98 -21.28
CA LEU A 47 7.08 -1.52 -20.03
C LEU A 47 7.94 -1.94 -18.84
N GLU A 48 8.41 -3.18 -18.82
CA GLU A 48 9.31 -3.68 -17.78
C GLU A 48 10.59 -2.85 -17.69
N ALA A 49 11.22 -2.54 -18.83
CA ALA A 49 12.40 -1.68 -18.87
C ALA A 49 12.14 -0.26 -18.35
N LYS A 50 10.95 0.31 -18.62
CA LYS A 50 10.55 1.63 -18.08
C LYS A 50 10.33 1.59 -16.58
N VAL A 51 9.72 0.51 -16.07
CA VAL A 51 9.53 0.32 -14.63
C VAL A 51 10.88 0.19 -13.94
N ASP A 52 11.78 -0.64 -14.46
CA ASP A 52 13.13 -0.77 -13.90
C ASP A 52 13.89 0.56 -13.89
N PHE A 53 13.85 1.30 -15.00
CA PHE A 53 14.41 2.64 -15.06
C PHE A 53 13.83 3.55 -13.98
N LEU A 54 12.51 3.56 -13.78
CA LEU A 54 11.88 4.36 -12.71
C LEU A 54 12.36 3.94 -11.32
N LEU A 55 12.43 2.63 -11.06
CA LEU A 55 12.84 2.07 -9.76
C LEU A 55 14.28 2.41 -9.40
N ASP A 56 15.16 2.49 -10.40
CA ASP A 56 16.57 2.86 -10.23
C ASP A 56 16.76 4.35 -9.91
N HIS A 57 15.72 5.16 -10.15
CA HIS A 57 15.71 6.60 -9.91
C HIS A 57 15.03 7.00 -8.59
N VAL A 58 14.53 6.04 -7.82
CA VAL A 58 14.06 6.26 -6.44
C VAL A 58 15.27 6.29 -5.52
N LYS A 59 15.29 7.26 -4.60
CA LYS A 59 16.32 7.41 -3.57
C LYS A 59 15.95 6.53 -2.37
N TRP A 60 16.43 5.29 -2.41
CA TRP A 60 16.30 4.34 -1.31
C TRP A 60 17.28 4.69 -0.18
N ASP A 61 16.85 4.49 1.08
CA ASP A 61 17.72 4.63 2.25
C ASP A 61 18.77 3.49 2.33
N ASP A 62 19.63 3.53 3.34
CA ASP A 62 20.68 2.52 3.56
C ASP A 62 20.14 1.08 3.73
N LYS A 63 18.84 0.92 3.95
CA LYS A 63 18.14 -0.37 4.09
C LYS A 63 17.37 -0.75 2.82
N GLY A 64 17.48 0.04 1.75
CA GLY A 64 16.74 -0.18 0.51
C GLY A 64 15.27 0.21 0.61
N LEU A 65 14.91 1.16 1.49
CA LEU A 65 13.53 1.56 1.77
C LEU A 65 13.28 3.04 1.44
N ALA A 66 12.06 3.34 1.03
CA ALA A 66 11.51 4.68 0.92
C ALA A 66 10.20 4.77 1.71
N VAL A 67 9.82 5.98 2.11
CA VAL A 67 8.50 6.20 2.73
C VAL A 67 7.43 6.09 1.64
N ALA A 68 6.34 5.40 1.93
CA ALA A 68 5.18 5.30 1.05
C ALA A 68 3.91 5.71 1.81
N ILE A 69 3.22 6.72 1.30
CA ILE A 69 2.02 7.31 1.87
C ILE A 69 0.82 6.92 0.99
N ALA A 70 -0.18 6.28 1.55
CA ALA A 70 -1.44 6.05 0.86
C ALA A 70 -2.36 7.26 1.08
N GLN A 71 -2.87 7.83 -0.01
CA GLN A 71 -3.78 8.98 0.00
C GLN A 71 -5.07 8.63 -0.72
N ASN A 72 -6.20 9.02 -0.14
CA ASN A 72 -7.52 8.84 -0.73
C ASN A 72 -7.65 9.74 -1.98
N VAL A 73 -7.88 9.14 -3.14
CA VAL A 73 -8.05 9.85 -4.42
C VAL A 73 -9.29 10.76 -4.44
N ASP A 74 -10.34 10.40 -3.72
CA ASP A 74 -11.61 11.12 -3.74
C ASP A 74 -11.62 12.29 -2.75
N THR A 75 -10.99 12.12 -1.57
CA THR A 75 -11.07 13.10 -0.46
C THR A 75 -9.77 13.85 -0.21
N GLY A 76 -8.65 13.37 -0.75
CA GLY A 76 -7.31 13.87 -0.42
C GLY A 76 -6.81 13.48 0.97
N ALA A 77 -7.59 12.73 1.75
CA ALA A 77 -7.19 12.31 3.10
C ALA A 77 -5.95 11.41 3.05
N VAL A 78 -4.97 11.68 3.91
CA VAL A 78 -3.87 10.74 4.14
C VAL A 78 -4.42 9.55 4.90
N LEU A 79 -4.35 8.35 4.31
CA LEU A 79 -4.94 7.13 4.85
C LEU A 79 -4.00 6.44 5.82
N MET A 80 -2.75 6.20 5.39
CA MET A 80 -1.72 5.56 6.20
C MET A 80 -0.33 5.78 5.60
N GLN A 81 0.69 5.49 6.39
CA GLN A 81 2.08 5.44 5.96
C GLN A 81 2.65 4.03 6.18
N GLY A 82 3.45 3.58 5.22
CA GLY A 82 4.28 2.39 5.31
C GLY A 82 5.63 2.62 4.64
N PHE A 83 6.47 1.61 4.60
CA PHE A 83 7.71 1.64 3.82
C PHE A 83 7.51 0.86 2.53
N ALA A 84 8.19 1.24 1.47
CA ALA A 84 8.30 0.47 0.25
C ALA A 84 9.77 0.16 0.00
N ASN A 85 10.06 -1.04 -0.46
CA ASN A 85 11.33 -1.36 -1.12
C ASN A 85 11.08 -1.46 -2.63
N ARG A 86 12.14 -1.73 -3.40
CA ARG A 86 12.05 -1.85 -4.87
C ARG A 86 10.95 -2.82 -5.32
N GLU A 87 10.85 -3.98 -4.67
CA GLU A 87 9.85 -5.00 -5.00
C GLU A 87 8.42 -4.57 -4.62
N ALA A 88 8.23 -3.89 -3.49
CA ALA A 88 6.93 -3.38 -3.07
C ALA A 88 6.37 -2.34 -4.06
N LEU A 89 7.23 -1.43 -4.53
CA LEU A 89 6.84 -0.42 -5.52
C LEU A 89 6.53 -1.07 -6.87
N SER A 90 7.37 -2.00 -7.34
CA SER A 90 7.10 -2.78 -8.56
C SER A 90 5.78 -3.56 -8.49
N THR A 91 5.52 -4.19 -7.34
CA THR A 91 4.27 -4.92 -7.08
C THR A 91 3.07 -3.97 -7.08
N THR A 92 3.23 -2.77 -6.54
CA THR A 92 2.16 -1.75 -6.53
C THR A 92 1.83 -1.28 -7.94
N ILE A 93 2.85 -0.98 -8.76
CA ILE A 93 2.70 -0.53 -10.15
C ILE A 93 1.97 -1.59 -10.99
N SER A 94 2.34 -2.86 -10.84
CA SER A 94 1.77 -3.97 -11.60
C SER A 94 0.39 -4.40 -11.13
N SER A 95 0.18 -4.55 -9.82
CA SER A 95 -1.08 -5.04 -9.25
C SER A 95 -2.15 -3.96 -9.09
N ARG A 96 -1.75 -2.68 -9.11
CA ARG A 96 -2.60 -1.53 -8.76
C ARG A 96 -3.23 -1.65 -7.38
N LYS A 97 -2.54 -2.28 -6.44
CA LYS A 97 -2.89 -2.35 -5.03
C LYS A 97 -1.73 -1.84 -4.19
N ALA A 98 -2.02 -1.12 -3.12
CA ALA A 98 -0.97 -0.58 -2.26
C ALA A 98 -0.22 -1.72 -1.55
N THR A 99 1.01 -1.99 -2.02
CA THR A 99 1.93 -2.96 -1.41
C THR A 99 3.05 -2.24 -0.69
N PHE A 100 3.31 -2.68 0.53
CA PHE A 100 4.33 -2.15 1.42
C PHE A 100 5.34 -3.23 1.78
N TYR A 101 6.47 -2.81 2.33
CA TYR A 101 7.49 -3.65 2.95
C TYR A 101 7.41 -3.54 4.48
N SER A 102 7.18 -4.67 5.14
CA SER A 102 7.09 -4.75 6.60
C SER A 102 8.48 -4.93 7.21
N ARG A 103 9.07 -3.86 7.74
CA ARG A 103 10.40 -3.91 8.38
C ARG A 103 10.55 -4.97 9.49
N SER A 104 9.49 -5.24 10.24
CA SER A 104 9.48 -6.23 11.32
C SER A 104 9.37 -7.68 10.85
N ARG A 105 8.76 -7.90 9.68
CA ARG A 105 8.53 -9.24 9.09
C ARG A 105 9.52 -9.54 7.95
N SER A 106 10.29 -8.53 7.54
CA SER A 106 11.18 -8.56 6.38
C SER A 106 10.50 -9.09 5.11
N SER A 107 9.23 -8.74 4.90
CA SER A 107 8.40 -9.28 3.84
C SER A 107 7.52 -8.20 3.20
N LEU A 108 7.09 -8.46 1.96
CA LEU A 108 6.03 -7.71 1.31
C LEU A 108 4.70 -7.93 2.05
N TRP A 109 3.82 -6.93 1.95
CA TRP A 109 2.46 -6.96 2.47
C TRP A 109 1.57 -6.03 1.65
N THR A 110 0.57 -6.58 0.98
CA THR A 110 -0.44 -5.76 0.30
C THR A 110 -1.56 -5.41 1.27
N LYS A 111 -1.86 -4.11 1.40
CA LYS A 111 -2.93 -3.66 2.28
C LYS A 111 -4.25 -4.30 1.83
N GLY A 112 -4.91 -4.98 2.75
CA GLY A 112 -6.20 -5.65 2.51
C GLY A 112 -6.13 -7.16 2.31
N GLU A 113 -4.95 -7.77 2.20
CA GLU A 113 -4.81 -9.24 2.00
C GLU A 113 -5.56 -10.09 3.04
N THR A 114 -5.66 -9.64 4.28
CA THR A 114 -6.38 -10.35 5.35
C THR A 114 -7.79 -9.79 5.60
N SER A 115 -7.98 -8.48 5.46
CA SER A 115 -9.23 -7.80 5.85
C SER A 115 -10.18 -7.52 4.69
N ASN A 116 -9.76 -7.76 3.44
CA ASN A 116 -10.41 -7.31 2.20
C ASN A 116 -10.55 -5.78 2.03
N ASN A 117 -10.03 -4.97 2.97
CA ASN A 117 -9.99 -3.52 2.83
C ASN A 117 -8.73 -3.11 2.05
N PHE A 118 -8.76 -3.32 0.73
CA PHE A 118 -7.68 -2.93 -0.17
C PHE A 118 -7.63 -1.41 -0.36
N ILE A 119 -6.50 -0.94 -0.88
CA ILE A 119 -6.37 0.40 -1.44
C ILE A 119 -6.00 0.23 -2.90
N ASN A 120 -6.94 0.51 -3.80
CA ASN A 120 -6.77 0.38 -5.24
C ASN A 120 -6.07 1.62 -5.76
N VAL A 121 -4.84 1.47 -6.24
CA VAL A 121 -3.94 2.57 -6.62
C VAL A 121 -4.24 3.02 -8.04
N PHE A 122 -4.61 4.28 -8.18
CA PHE A 122 -4.84 4.95 -9.47
C PHE A 122 -3.54 5.49 -10.02
N ASP A 123 -2.74 6.15 -9.16
CA ASP A 123 -1.48 6.77 -9.57
C ASP A 123 -0.42 6.69 -8.47
N VAL A 124 0.84 6.85 -8.88
CA VAL A 124 2.01 6.82 -8.00
C VAL A 124 2.86 8.05 -8.26
N PHE A 125 3.11 8.83 -7.21
CA PHE A 125 3.95 10.02 -7.28
C PHE A 125 5.23 9.82 -6.49
N LEU A 126 6.33 10.34 -7.01
CA LEU A 126 7.56 10.55 -6.26
C LEU A 126 7.63 12.03 -5.85
N ASP A 127 8.19 12.32 -4.69
CA ASP A 127 8.54 13.69 -4.33
C ASP A 127 9.77 14.21 -5.11
N CYS A 128 10.18 15.45 -4.81
CA CYS A 128 11.15 16.17 -5.64
C CYS A 128 12.57 15.60 -5.56
N ASP A 129 12.97 15.05 -4.41
CA ASP A 129 14.26 14.36 -4.20
C ASP A 129 14.13 12.83 -4.15
N ARG A 130 12.92 12.32 -4.41
CA ARG A 130 12.58 10.93 -4.73
C ARG A 130 12.81 9.95 -3.59
N ASP A 131 12.75 10.38 -2.33
CA ASP A 131 12.82 9.51 -1.15
C ASP A 131 11.46 9.28 -0.47
N SER A 132 10.40 9.89 -0.99
CA SER A 132 9.02 9.67 -0.58
C SER A 132 8.09 9.39 -1.75
N ILE A 133 7.14 8.49 -1.53
CA ILE A 133 6.22 7.98 -2.54
C ILE A 133 4.78 8.23 -2.07
N ILE A 134 3.92 8.73 -2.94
CA ILE A 134 2.46 8.74 -2.73
C ILE A 134 1.81 7.66 -3.57
N TYR A 135 1.04 6.80 -2.93
CA TYR A 135 0.06 5.92 -3.56
C TYR A 135 -1.30 6.61 -3.53
N LEU A 136 -1.69 7.23 -4.64
CA LEU A 136 -2.99 7.87 -4.77
C LEU A 136 -4.02 6.80 -5.13
N GLY A 137 -4.92 6.47 -4.20
CA GLY A 137 -5.76 5.28 -4.30
C GLY A 137 -7.14 5.41 -3.65
N LYS A 138 -8.04 4.48 -4.00
CA LYS A 138 -9.37 4.37 -3.40
C LYS A 138 -9.41 3.22 -2.39
N PRO A 139 -9.75 3.47 -1.12
CA PRO A 139 -9.92 2.41 -0.13
C PRO A 139 -11.27 1.68 -0.33
N ASP A 140 -11.26 0.35 -0.21
CA ASP A 140 -12.47 -0.51 -0.29
C ASP A 140 -13.20 -0.65 1.06
N GLY A 141 -12.67 -0.03 2.11
CA GLY A 141 -13.20 -0.10 3.47
C GLY A 141 -12.31 0.70 4.42
N PRO A 142 -12.51 0.60 5.75
CA PRO A 142 -11.66 1.32 6.69
C PRO A 142 -10.20 0.90 6.54
N THR A 143 -9.31 1.89 6.40
CA THR A 143 -7.87 1.63 6.28
C THR A 143 -7.31 1.14 7.60
N CYS A 144 -7.73 1.75 8.71
CA CYS A 144 -7.22 1.43 10.04
C CYS A 144 -7.88 0.18 10.61
N HIS A 145 -7.10 -0.60 11.37
CA HIS A 145 -7.61 -1.78 12.08
C HIS A 145 -8.62 -1.45 13.19
N THR A 146 -8.73 -0.18 13.59
CA THR A 146 -9.74 0.32 14.55
C THR A 146 -11.12 0.50 13.92
N GLY A 147 -11.23 0.39 12.60
CA GLY A 147 -12.45 0.73 11.85
C GLY A 147 -12.48 2.17 11.35
N SER A 148 -11.46 2.99 11.63
CA SER A 148 -11.34 4.36 11.11
C SER A 148 -10.91 4.39 9.63
N GLU A 149 -11.35 5.41 8.88
CA GLU A 149 -10.95 5.61 7.48
C GLU A 149 -9.44 5.80 7.33
N THR A 150 -8.85 6.60 8.22
CA THR A 150 -7.41 6.91 8.26
C THR A 150 -6.79 6.39 9.55
N CYS A 151 -5.47 6.15 9.55
CA CYS A 151 -4.67 5.96 10.76
C CYS A 151 -4.43 7.27 11.53
N TYR A 152 -4.61 8.43 10.89
CA TYR A 152 -4.36 9.77 11.43
C TYR A 152 -5.62 10.39 12.04
N TYR A 153 -6.34 9.66 12.88
CA TYR A 153 -7.64 10.08 13.44
C TYR A 153 -7.55 10.83 14.78
N THR A 154 -6.37 10.89 15.40
CA THR A 154 -6.19 11.54 16.71
C THR A 154 -5.39 12.84 16.56
N PRO A 155 -6.02 14.01 16.72
CA PRO A 155 -5.31 15.28 16.70
C PRO A 155 -4.52 15.51 17.99
N VAL A 156 -3.33 16.09 17.87
CA VAL A 156 -2.45 16.37 19.02
C VAL A 156 -3.10 17.33 20.02
N ASP A 157 -3.84 18.33 19.54
CA ASP A 157 -4.48 19.34 20.40
C ASP A 157 -5.51 18.74 21.37
N GLU A 158 -6.20 17.66 20.98
CA GLU A 158 -7.12 16.96 21.88
C GLU A 158 -6.36 16.24 23.00
N LEU A 159 -5.20 15.67 22.68
CA LEU A 159 -4.33 15.03 23.67
C LEU A 159 -3.79 16.05 24.68
N LEU A 160 -3.43 17.25 24.22
CA LEU A 160 -2.93 18.33 25.08
C LEU A 160 -4.00 18.90 26.02
N LYS A 161 -5.28 18.87 25.62
CA LYS A 161 -6.40 19.34 26.44
C LYS A 161 -6.87 18.32 27.47
N ASN A 162 -6.33 17.10 27.45
CA ASN A 162 -6.75 16.04 28.36
C ASN A 162 -6.34 16.37 29.82
N PRO A 163 -7.30 16.55 30.75
CA PRO A 163 -7.01 16.89 32.15
C PRO A 163 -6.16 15.82 32.88
N GLU A 164 -6.25 14.55 32.46
CA GLU A 164 -5.44 13.47 33.03
C GLU A 164 -3.95 13.67 32.78
N VAL A 165 -3.57 14.26 31.64
CA VAL A 165 -2.16 14.59 31.34
C VAL A 165 -1.64 15.62 32.34
N SER A 166 -2.45 16.65 32.64
CA SER A 166 -2.11 17.65 33.65
C SER A 166 -2.00 17.03 35.06
N ARG A 167 -2.87 16.06 35.36
CA ARG A 167 -2.86 15.32 36.64
C ARG A 167 -1.61 14.46 36.81
N ILE A 168 -1.19 13.74 35.77
CA ILE A 168 0.03 12.92 35.76
C ILE A 168 1.26 13.82 35.98
N LEU A 169 1.36 14.93 35.24
CA LEU A 169 2.48 15.87 35.39
C LEU A 169 2.56 16.46 36.80
N SER A 170 1.40 16.83 37.37
CA SER A 170 1.32 17.33 38.75
C SER A 170 1.77 16.27 39.77
N GLY A 171 1.40 15.00 39.57
CA GLY A 171 1.82 13.88 40.42
C GLY A 171 3.33 13.62 40.34
N VAL A 172 3.90 13.64 39.13
CA VAL A 172 5.35 13.45 38.92
C VAL A 172 6.16 14.55 39.60
N LEU A 173 5.73 15.82 39.49
CA LEU A 173 6.35 16.95 40.20
C LEU A 173 6.34 16.77 41.73
N ILE A 174 5.25 16.25 42.29
CA ILE A 174 5.13 15.98 43.74
C ILE A 174 6.12 14.88 44.18
N PHE A 175 6.29 13.82 43.36
CA PHE A 175 7.24 12.75 43.65
C PHE A 175 8.70 13.22 43.63
N PHE A 176 9.08 14.08 42.67
CA PHE A 176 10.44 14.65 42.63
C PHE A 176 10.71 15.63 43.78
N SER A 177 9.72 16.46 44.14
CA SER A 177 9.84 17.36 45.31
C SER A 177 10.03 16.59 46.62
N SER A 178 9.30 15.48 46.79
CA SER A 178 9.39 14.63 47.98
C SER A 178 10.72 13.87 48.07
N SER A 179 11.28 13.43 46.93
CA SER A 179 12.57 12.72 46.89
C SER A 179 13.76 13.65 47.21
N LEU A 180 13.74 14.90 46.72
CA LEU A 180 14.72 15.93 47.07
C LEU A 180 14.64 16.32 48.56
N TYR A 181 13.43 16.40 49.13
CA TYR A 181 13.24 16.66 50.56
C TYR A 181 13.81 15.54 51.45
N TYR A 182 13.72 14.27 51.00
CA TYR A 182 14.22 13.12 51.77
C TYR A 182 15.74 12.97 51.71
N LEU A 183 16.37 13.33 50.58
CA LEU A 183 17.84 13.31 50.44
C LEU A 183 18.53 14.43 51.23
N SER A 184 17.87 15.57 51.45
CA SER A 184 18.40 16.67 52.27
C SER A 184 18.47 16.37 53.77
N LYS A 185 17.75 15.35 54.29
CA LYS A 185 17.70 15.03 55.73
C LYS A 185 18.56 13.85 56.17
N ARG A 186 19.36 13.25 55.27
CA ARG A 186 20.22 12.08 55.56
C ARG A 186 21.71 12.43 55.77
N SER A 187 22.05 13.71 55.83
CA SER A 187 23.44 14.20 56.00
C SER A 187 23.71 14.82 57.38
N PHE A 188 23.02 14.39 58.43
CA PHE A 188 23.34 14.69 59.83
C PHE A 188 23.39 13.41 60.65
#